data_AF-A0A1M7Z3E9-F1
#
_entry.id   AF-A0A1M7Z3E9-F1
#
_cell.length_a   1.000
_cell.length_b   1.000
_cell.length_c   1.000
_cell.angle_alpha   90.00
_cell.angle_beta   90.00
_cell.angle_gamma   90.00
#
_symmetry.space_group_name_H-M   'P 1'
#
loop_
_entity.id
_entity.type
_entity.pdbx_description
1 polymer ?
#
loop_
_entity_poly.entity_id
_entity_poly.type
_entity_poly.pdbx_seq_one_letter_code
_entity_poly.pdbx_strand_id
1 'polypeptide(L)' 'MTLLEQAQALLESPVTLETLNQLEALADKADGKEKEAIGDLIETAIIGAPVDVIEQYQASLI' A
#
# COMPACT_ATOMS: atom_id res chain seq x y z
N MET A 1 7.99 10.29 -12.35
CA MET A 1 7.80 9.44 -11.18
C MET A 1 6.79 8.39 -11.56
N THR A 2 7.17 7.12 -11.55
CA THR A 2 6.28 5.98 -11.82
C THR A 2 5.30 5.78 -10.66
N LEU A 3 4.29 4.92 -10.83
CA LEU A 3 3.39 4.57 -9.71
C LEU A 3 4.16 3.80 -8.63
N LEU A 4 5.15 3.00 -9.03
CA LEU A 4 6.03 2.28 -8.12
C LEU A 4 6.94 3.21 -7.30
N GLU A 5 7.46 4.28 -7.90
CA GLU A 5 8.24 5.30 -7.16
C GLU A 5 7.35 6.06 -6.17
N GLN A 6 6.08 6.34 -6.54
CA GLN A 6 5.09 6.92 -5.62
C GLN A 6 4.78 5.97 -4.45
N ALA A 7 4.59 4.69 -4.74
CA ALA A 7 4.33 3.67 -3.73
C ALA A 7 5.50 3.55 -2.72
N GLN A 8 6.73 3.57 -3.20
CA GLN A 8 7.92 3.54 -2.33
C GLN A 8 8.02 4.79 -1.45
N ALA A 9 7.75 5.98 -2.00
CA ALA A 9 7.78 7.22 -1.23
C ALA A 9 6.74 7.23 -0.07
N LEU A 10 5.59 6.60 -0.27
CA LEU A 10 4.57 6.45 0.78
C LEU A 10 5.05 5.59 1.97
N LEU A 11 5.99 4.67 1.72
CA LEU A 11 6.56 3.78 2.73
C LEU A 11 7.81 4.33 3.42
N GLU A 12 8.30 5.50 3.01
CA GLU A 12 9.35 6.23 3.76
C GLU A 12 8.80 6.82 5.06
N SER A 13 7.48 6.91 5.19
CA SER A 13 6.76 7.34 6.39
C SER A 13 6.12 6.14 7.12
N PRO A 14 5.76 6.29 8.41
CA PRO A 14 5.05 5.24 9.14
C PRO A 14 3.81 4.79 8.38
N VAL A 15 3.62 3.47 8.28
CA VAL A 15 2.44 2.91 7.59
C VAL A 15 1.18 3.28 8.37
N THR A 16 0.31 4.04 7.71
CA THR A 16 -1.01 4.41 8.20
C THR A 16 -2.10 3.80 7.33
N LEU A 17 -3.36 3.91 7.77
CA LEU A 17 -4.50 3.52 6.95
C LEU A 17 -4.53 4.28 5.61
N GLU A 18 -4.19 5.57 5.63
CA GLU A 18 -4.11 6.39 4.42
C GLU A 18 -3.03 5.87 3.47
N THR A 19 -1.86 5.48 4.01
CA THR A 19 -0.77 4.87 3.25
C THR A 19 -1.25 3.64 2.50
N LEU A 20 -1.91 2.70 3.18
CA LEU A 20 -2.41 1.46 2.58
C LEU A 20 -3.46 1.74 1.49
N ASN A 21 -4.41 2.63 1.75
CA ASN A 21 -5.42 3.02 0.78
C ASN A 21 -4.81 3.70 -0.46
N GLN A 22 -3.78 4.53 -0.27
CA GLN A 22 -3.07 5.16 -1.38
C GLN A 22 -2.29 4.14 -2.20
N LEU A 23 -1.66 3.15 -1.56
CA LEU A 23 -0.96 2.07 -2.25
C LEU A 23 -1.92 1.23 -3.09
N GLU A 24 -3.09 0.84 -2.55
CA GLU A 24 -4.16 0.17 -3.29
C GLU A 24 -4.60 0.99 -4.50
N ALA A 25 -4.83 2.29 -4.32
CA ALA A 25 -5.22 3.18 -5.42
C ALA A 25 -4.12 3.33 -6.48
N LEU A 26 -2.84 3.18 -6.12
CA LEU A 26 -1.73 3.13 -7.06
C LEU A 26 -1.67 1.78 -7.78
N ALA A 27 -1.89 0.67 -7.07
CA ALA A 27 -1.95 -0.68 -7.64
C ALA A 27 -3.10 -0.84 -8.64
N ASP A 28 -4.25 -0.22 -8.38
CA ASP A 28 -5.41 -0.23 -9.28
C ASP A 28 -5.12 0.53 -10.59
N LYS A 29 -4.32 1.59 -10.51
CA LYS A 29 -3.89 2.40 -11.67
C LYS A 29 -2.71 1.78 -12.43
N ALA A 30 -1.94 0.92 -11.78
CA ALA A 30 -0.79 0.26 -12.38
C ALA A 30 -1.21 -0.95 -13.21
N ASP A 31 -0.35 -1.35 -14.15
CA ASP A 31 -0.59 -2.52 -14.99
C ASP A 31 0.69 -3.38 -15.13
N GLY A 32 0.49 -4.67 -15.43
CA GLY A 32 1.56 -5.65 -15.59
C GLY A 32 2.51 -5.70 -14.39
N LYS A 33 3.83 -5.65 -14.68
CA LYS A 33 4.89 -5.78 -13.66
C LYS A 33 4.88 -4.67 -12.62
N GLU A 34 4.41 -3.48 -12.98
CA GLU A 34 4.35 -2.36 -12.03
C GLU A 34 3.28 -2.61 -10.96
N LYS A 35 2.14 -3.20 -11.36
CA LYS A 35 1.08 -3.61 -10.42
C LYS A 35 1.55 -4.72 -9.48
N GLU A 36 2.24 -5.73 -10.01
CA GLU A 36 2.81 -6.81 -9.18
C GLU A 36 3.76 -6.25 -8.12
N ALA A 37 4.68 -5.36 -8.52
CA ALA A 37 5.63 -4.75 -7.58
C ALA A 37 4.95 -3.87 -6.52
N ILE A 38 3.89 -3.14 -6.86
CA ILE A 38 3.12 -2.37 -5.87
C ILE A 38 2.33 -3.32 -4.93
N GLY A 39 1.82 -4.43 -5.45
CA GLY A 39 1.19 -5.49 -4.64
C GLY A 39 2.15 -6.02 -3.57
N ASP A 40 3.37 -6.37 -3.95
CA ASP A 40 4.41 -6.83 -3.02
C ASP A 40 4.72 -5.79 -1.92
N LEU A 41 4.70 -4.50 -2.28
CA LEU A 41 4.88 -3.39 -1.34
C LEU A 41 3.71 -3.27 -0.37
N ILE A 42 2.47 -3.44 -0.83
CA ILE A 42 1.27 -3.43 0.03
C ILE A 42 1.36 -4.57 1.05
N GLU A 43 1.70 -5.78 0.61
CA GLU A 43 1.86 -6.92 1.52
C GLU A 43 2.93 -6.65 2.58
N THR A 44 4.08 -6.11 2.16
CA THR A 44 5.16 -5.73 3.09
C THR A 44 4.72 -4.65 4.07
N ALA A 45 3.97 -3.66 3.59
CA ALA A 45 3.44 -2.57 4.40
C ALA A 45 2.46 -3.09 5.45
N ILE A 46 1.57 -4.02 5.08
CA ILE A 46 0.61 -4.63 5.99
C ILE A 46 1.33 -5.44 7.08
N ILE A 47 2.36 -6.21 6.72
CA ILE A 47 3.15 -6.99 7.70
C ILE A 47 3.88 -6.08 8.70
N GLY A 48 4.38 -4.94 8.23
CA GLY A 48 5.09 -3.96 9.06
C GLY A 48 4.20 -2.95 9.79
N ALA A 49 2.90 -2.91 9.48
CA ALA A 49 1.98 -1.94 10.03
C ALA A 49 1.60 -2.26 11.50
N PRO A 50 1.26 -1.24 12.30
CA PRO A 50 0.65 -1.45 13.61
C PRO A 50 -0.67 -2.23 13.50
N VAL A 51 -0.96 -3.05 14.50
CA VAL A 51 -2.20 -3.87 14.54
C VAL A 51 -3.45 -3.00 14.36
N ASP A 52 -3.54 -1.86 15.04
CA ASP A 52 -4.68 -0.94 14.91
C ASP A 52 -4.91 -0.45 13.47
N VAL A 53 -3.83 -0.30 12.68
CA VAL A 53 -3.90 0.11 11.27
C VAL A 53 -4.40 -1.05 10.41
N ILE A 54 -3.91 -2.26 10.67
CA ILE A 54 -4.34 -3.48 9.97
C ILE A 54 -5.82 -3.73 10.21
N GLU A 55 -6.29 -3.62 11.46
CA GLU A 55 -7.69 -3.82 11.81
C GLU A 55 -8.61 -2.80 11.13
N GLN A 56 -8.22 -1.53 11.09
CA GLN A 56 -8.95 -0.48 10.36
C GLN A 56 -8.98 -0.74 8.85
N TYR A 57 -7.86 -1.19 8.29
CA TYR A 57 -7.75 -1.50 6.87
C TYR A 57 -8.64 -2.69 6.50
N GLN A 58 -8.57 -3.78 7.26
CA GLN A 58 -9.44 -4.94 7.08
C GLN A 58 -10.93 -4.58 7.23
N ALA A 59 -11.27 -3.74 8.21
CA ALA A 59 -12.64 -3.25 8.38
C ALA A 59 -13.15 -2.41 7.20
N SER A 60 -12.25 -1.80 6.42
CA SER A 60 -12.60 -1.01 5.24
C SER A 60 -12.82 -1.86 3.97
N LEU A 61 -12.46 -3.15 4.01
CA LEU A 61 -12.60 -4.10 2.89
C LEU A 61 -13.90 -4.93 2.94
N ILE A 62 -14.70 -4.80 4.01
CA ILE A 62 -15.94 -5.55 4.28
C ILE A 62 -17.17 -4.74 3.86
#